data_AF-A0A397UR00-F1
#
_entry.id   AF-A0A397UR00-F1
#
_cell.length_a   1.000
_cell.length_b   1.000
_cell.length_c   1.000
_cell.angle_alpha   90.00
_cell.angle_beta   90.00
_cell.angle_gamma   90.00
#
_symmetry.space_group_name_H-M   'P 1'
#
loop_
_entity.id
_entity.type
_entity.pdbx_description
1 polymer ?
#
loop_
_entity_poly.entity_id
_entity_poly.type
_entity_poly.pdbx_seq_one_letter_code
_entity_poly.pdbx_strand_id
1 'polypeptide(L)'
;MKYQNFLFLTTIFIGVYMVYFPGIEAYEAKVFTRMDLVQCRVWAEDQGSNRIAGDDGYHDCSGSDSDMIIGTGSDGPNDRYWIIVKVLAGTDDYYHEAFTNHTCVCVMGNFKHIKIRAHIIDDISNCDDDIACFS
;
A
#
# COMPACT_ATOMS: atom_id res chain seq x y z
N MET A 1 -36.73 18.60 -27.23
CA MET A 1 -36.10 17.39 -27.80
C MET A 1 -34.57 17.36 -27.67
N LYS A 2 -33.83 18.48 -27.66
CA LYS A 2 -32.35 18.49 -27.57
C LYS A 2 -31.77 18.02 -26.22
N TYR A 3 -32.45 18.30 -25.10
CA TYR A 3 -31.98 17.95 -23.74
C TYR A 3 -32.17 16.48 -23.36
N GLN A 4 -33.22 15.81 -23.89
CA GLN A 4 -33.46 14.39 -23.60
C GLN A 4 -32.38 13.50 -24.21
N ASN A 5 -31.94 13.79 -25.45
CA ASN A 5 -30.84 13.04 -26.05
C ASN A 5 -29.49 13.29 -25.34
N PHE A 6 -29.27 14.49 -24.83
CA PHE A 6 -28.07 14.80 -24.04
C PHE A 6 -28.03 14.00 -22.74
N LEU A 7 -29.14 14.00 -21.98
CA LEU A 7 -29.26 13.24 -20.73
C LEU A 7 -29.10 11.73 -20.97
N PHE A 8 -29.70 11.20 -22.04
CA PHE A 8 -29.64 9.79 -22.39
C PHE A 8 -28.22 9.35 -22.79
N LEU A 9 -27.49 10.18 -23.53
CA LEU A 9 -26.09 9.93 -23.85
C LEU A 9 -25.22 9.98 -22.58
N THR A 10 -25.40 10.97 -21.72
CA THR A 10 -24.60 11.09 -20.49
C THR A 10 -24.81 9.92 -19.53
N THR A 11 -26.03 9.41 -19.39
CA THR A 11 -26.30 8.24 -18.53
C THR A 11 -25.72 6.96 -19.11
N ILE A 12 -25.71 6.80 -20.43
CA ILE A 12 -25.02 5.68 -21.08
C ILE A 12 -23.50 5.78 -20.85
N PHE A 13 -22.90 6.95 -21.02
CA PHE A 13 -21.46 7.12 -20.79
C PHE A 13 -21.07 6.84 -19.33
N ILE A 14 -21.81 7.37 -18.36
CA ILE A 14 -21.56 7.12 -16.93
C ILE A 14 -21.78 5.64 -16.60
N GLY A 15 -22.86 5.01 -17.11
CA GLY A 15 -23.14 3.59 -16.88
C GLY A 15 -22.08 2.67 -17.48
N VAL A 16 -21.62 2.95 -18.69
CA VAL A 16 -20.48 2.25 -19.32
C VAL A 16 -19.21 2.49 -18.50
N TYR A 17 -18.95 3.72 -18.03
CA TYR A 17 -17.78 3.99 -17.21
C TYR A 17 -17.78 3.20 -15.90
N MET A 18 -18.91 3.15 -15.18
CA MET A 18 -19.02 2.39 -13.92
C MET A 18 -18.93 0.86 -14.12
N VAL A 19 -19.37 0.34 -15.27
CA VAL A 19 -19.37 -1.11 -15.55
C VAL A 19 -18.02 -1.58 -16.10
N TYR A 20 -17.34 -0.77 -16.91
CA TYR A 20 -16.08 -1.13 -17.54
C TYR A 20 -14.84 -0.66 -16.77
N PHE A 21 -15.00 0.24 -15.80
CA PHE A 21 -13.98 0.59 -14.81
C PHE A 21 -14.52 0.26 -13.41
N PRO A 22 -14.80 -1.02 -13.11
CA PRO A 22 -15.28 -1.41 -11.80
C PRO A 22 -14.12 -1.24 -10.82
N GLY A 23 -14.05 -0.11 -10.13
CA GLY A 23 -13.04 0.16 -9.12
C GLY A 23 -11.63 0.06 -9.67
N ILE A 24 -11.07 1.19 -10.08
CA ILE A 24 -9.62 1.38 -9.98
C ILE A 24 -9.30 1.42 -8.48
N GLU A 25 -9.47 0.29 -7.78
CA GLU A 25 -9.03 0.13 -6.41
C GLU A 25 -7.53 -0.14 -6.53
N ALA A 26 -6.77 0.93 -6.39
CA ALA A 26 -5.34 0.82 -6.31
C ALA A 26 -4.99 -0.16 -5.18
N TYR A 27 -4.01 -1.03 -5.42
CA TYR A 27 -3.59 -1.99 -4.42
C TYR A 27 -3.20 -1.27 -3.13
N GLU A 28 -3.48 -1.92 -2.01
CA GLU A 28 -3.19 -1.38 -0.69
C GLU A 28 -2.20 -2.30 0.03
N ALA A 29 -1.29 -1.69 0.79
CA ALA A 29 -0.42 -2.40 1.69
C ALA A 29 -0.80 -2.05 3.13
N LYS A 30 -1.15 -3.05 3.92
CA LYS A 30 -1.37 -2.87 5.36
C LYS A 30 -0.10 -3.28 6.07
N VAL A 31 0.47 -2.35 6.81
CA VAL A 31 1.78 -2.47 7.44
C VAL A 31 1.60 -2.48 8.95
N PHE A 32 2.03 -3.57 9.59
CA PHE A 32 2.14 -3.70 11.04
C PHE A 32 3.57 -3.45 11.48
N THR A 33 3.74 -2.74 12.60
CA THR A 33 5.05 -2.35 13.10
C THR A 33 5.25 -2.86 14.53
N ARG A 34 6.29 -3.68 14.71
CA ARG A 34 6.73 -4.21 16.01
C ARG A 34 8.18 -3.80 16.22
N MET A 35 8.37 -2.50 16.43
CA MET A 35 9.67 -1.84 16.46
C MET A 35 10.00 -1.35 17.88
N ASP A 36 11.18 -1.72 18.39
CA ASP A 36 11.60 -1.41 19.76
C ASP A 36 12.32 -0.05 19.85
N LEU A 37 11.64 0.96 20.42
CA LEU A 37 12.21 2.26 20.80
C LEU A 37 12.96 2.98 19.66
N VAL A 38 12.40 2.95 18.46
CA VAL A 38 12.99 3.58 17.27
C VAL A 38 12.01 4.46 16.55
N GLN A 39 12.55 5.53 15.98
CA GLN A 39 11.79 6.34 15.03
C GLN A 39 11.98 5.78 13.62
N CYS A 40 10.89 5.53 12.91
CA CYS A 40 10.96 4.99 11.56
C CYS A 40 9.88 5.57 10.64
N ARG A 41 10.12 5.41 9.34
CA ARG A 41 9.28 5.92 8.26
C ARG A 41 8.99 4.78 7.30
N VAL A 42 7.74 4.67 6.86
CA VAL A 42 7.33 3.72 5.83
C VAL A 42 6.68 4.44 4.66
N TRP A 43 7.00 4.04 3.43
CA TRP A 43 6.35 4.53 2.23
C TRP A 43 6.35 3.46 1.13
N ALA A 44 5.57 3.68 0.08
CA ALA A 44 5.60 2.84 -1.12
C ALA A 44 6.36 3.53 -2.26
N GLU A 45 7.09 2.74 -3.05
CA GLU A 45 7.76 3.17 -4.29
C GLU A 45 7.26 2.38 -5.50
N ASP A 46 7.31 3.00 -6.68
CA ASP A 46 7.07 2.34 -7.98
C ASP A 46 8.34 1.72 -8.57
N GLN A 47 8.23 1.17 -9.78
CA GLN A 47 9.35 0.58 -10.52
C GLN A 47 10.48 1.57 -10.85
N GLY A 48 10.20 2.86 -10.85
CA GLY A 48 11.17 3.93 -11.06
C GLY A 48 11.84 4.41 -9.77
N SER A 49 11.58 3.76 -8.62
CA SER A 49 11.96 4.25 -7.28
C SER A 49 11.36 5.64 -6.98
N ASN A 50 10.26 5.99 -7.64
CA ASN A 50 9.51 7.18 -7.27
C ASN A 50 8.59 6.82 -6.11
N ARG A 51 8.55 7.70 -5.11
CA ARG A 51 7.61 7.56 -4.00
C ARG A 51 6.19 7.81 -4.49
N ILE A 52 5.32 6.83 -4.28
CA ILE A 52 3.92 6.86 -4.74
C ILE A 52 2.90 6.93 -3.61
N ALA A 53 3.27 6.55 -2.38
CA ALA A 53 2.35 6.58 -1.24
C ALA A 53 3.06 6.77 0.11
N GLY A 54 2.29 7.21 1.11
CA GLY A 54 2.74 7.62 2.44
C GLY A 54 2.33 9.07 2.72
N ASP A 55 1.49 9.31 3.72
CA ASP A 55 0.93 10.64 4.06
C ASP A 55 2.00 11.75 4.03
N ASP A 56 1.79 12.82 3.23
CA ASP A 56 2.74 13.92 3.00
C ASP A 56 4.22 13.48 2.79
N GLY A 57 4.40 12.26 2.28
CA GLY A 57 5.69 11.67 1.94
C GLY A 57 6.12 10.47 2.79
N TYR A 58 5.52 10.14 3.93
CA TYR A 58 5.74 8.86 4.64
C TYR A 58 4.77 8.70 5.82
N HIS A 59 4.45 7.45 6.18
CA HIS A 59 3.83 7.17 7.47
C HIS A 59 4.90 7.03 8.55
N ASP A 60 4.62 7.65 9.69
CA ASP A 60 5.43 7.47 10.88
C ASP A 60 5.14 6.08 11.48
N CYS A 61 6.17 5.25 11.61
CA CYS A 61 6.11 3.99 12.34
C CYS A 61 6.82 4.04 13.69
N SER A 62 7.08 5.25 14.19
CA SER A 62 7.67 5.50 15.51
C SER A 62 6.68 5.15 16.61
N GLY A 63 6.66 3.89 17.04
CA GLY A 63 5.78 3.42 18.10
C GLY A 63 5.80 1.89 18.19
N SER A 64 5.46 1.37 19.37
CA SER A 64 5.19 -0.06 19.53
C SER A 64 3.78 -0.36 19.02
N ASP A 65 3.67 -1.37 18.15
CA ASP A 65 2.40 -1.97 17.74
C ASP A 65 1.44 -0.99 17.05
N SER A 66 1.90 -0.34 15.98
CA SER A 66 1.01 0.46 15.11
C SER A 66 0.72 -0.28 13.81
N ASP A 67 -0.49 -0.09 13.27
CA ASP A 67 -0.85 -0.49 11.93
C ASP A 67 -1.25 0.72 11.07
N MET A 68 -0.99 0.61 9.78
CA MET A 68 -1.30 1.65 8.79
C MET A 68 -1.65 1.02 7.45
N ILE A 69 -2.51 1.69 6.70
CA ILE A 69 -2.86 1.28 5.33
C ILE A 69 -2.25 2.29 4.37
N ILE A 70 -1.46 1.79 3.43
CA ILE A 70 -0.78 2.56 2.39
C ILE A 70 -1.47 2.26 1.05
N GLY A 71 -2.26 3.21 0.55
CA GLY A 71 -2.83 3.13 -0.79
C GLY A 71 -1.75 3.37 -1.83
N THR A 72 -1.36 2.34 -2.58
CA THR A 72 -0.14 2.39 -3.40
C THR A 72 -0.31 3.18 -4.69
N GLY A 73 -1.55 3.46 -5.11
CA GLY A 73 -1.82 4.07 -6.42
C GLY A 73 -1.55 3.15 -7.62
N SER A 74 -1.08 1.92 -7.38
CA SER A 74 -0.83 0.89 -8.38
C SER A 74 -2.14 0.19 -8.71
N ASP A 75 -2.62 0.30 -9.95
CA ASP A 75 -3.94 -0.21 -10.37
C ASP A 75 -3.86 -1.17 -11.58
N GLY A 76 -2.69 -1.27 -12.22
CA GLY A 76 -2.44 -2.14 -13.35
C GLY A 76 -2.01 -3.56 -12.95
N PRO A 77 -2.33 -4.59 -13.76
CA PRO A 77 -1.93 -5.98 -13.50
C PRO A 77 -0.41 -6.23 -13.64
N ASN A 78 0.32 -5.27 -14.23
CA ASN A 78 1.78 -5.31 -14.34
C ASN A 78 2.46 -4.27 -13.45
N ASP A 79 1.67 -3.45 -12.76
CA ASP A 79 2.22 -2.42 -11.90
C ASP A 79 2.78 -3.09 -10.66
N ARG A 80 3.92 -2.55 -10.24
CA ARG A 80 4.74 -3.10 -9.18
C ARG A 80 5.03 -2.00 -8.21
N TYR A 81 4.91 -2.34 -6.94
CA TYR A 81 5.33 -1.45 -5.87
C TYR A 81 6.23 -2.17 -4.87
N TRP A 82 6.99 -1.37 -4.14
CA TRP A 82 7.87 -1.80 -3.06
C TRP A 82 7.51 -1.04 -1.79
N ILE A 83 7.63 -1.71 -0.64
CA ILE A 83 7.48 -1.07 0.66
C ILE A 83 8.88 -0.80 1.21
N ILE A 84 9.14 0.49 1.45
CA ILE A 84 10.41 0.97 1.96
C ILE A 84 10.25 1.34 3.42
N VAL A 85 11.17 0.86 4.25
CA VAL A 85 11.24 1.15 5.68
C VAL A 85 12.58 1.81 5.97
N LYS A 86 12.53 3.00 6.56
CA LYS A 86 13.72 3.75 6.97
C LYS A 86 13.70 4.02 8.46
N VAL A 87 14.75 3.65 9.16
CA VAL A 87 14.94 4.00 10.57
C VAL A 87 15.85 5.22 10.67
N LEU A 88 15.49 6.19 11.52
CA LEU A 88 16.18 7.49 11.61
C LEU A 88 17.67 7.39 12.01
N ALA A 89 18.05 6.35 12.74
CA ALA A 89 19.42 6.07 13.14
C ALA A 89 20.07 4.91 12.36
N GLY A 90 19.42 4.39 11.32
CA GLY A 90 19.74 3.09 10.72
C GLY A 90 19.78 3.08 9.19
N THR A 91 19.87 1.86 8.67
CA THR A 91 19.90 1.51 7.24
C THR A 91 18.49 1.56 6.63
N ASP A 92 18.40 1.93 5.35
CA ASP A 92 17.17 1.78 4.55
C ASP A 92 16.98 0.29 4.23
N ASP A 93 15.84 -0.28 4.61
CA ASP A 93 15.51 -1.68 4.33
C ASP A 93 14.19 -1.74 3.55
N TYR A 94 14.08 -2.68 2.64
CA TYR A 94 12.89 -2.88 1.84
C TYR A 94 12.73 -4.35 1.52
N TYR A 95 11.49 -4.81 1.41
CA TYR A 95 11.26 -6.17 0.96
C TYR A 95 11.74 -6.31 -0.49
N HIS A 96 12.67 -7.23 -0.73
CA HIS A 96 13.38 -7.31 -2.00
C HIS A 96 12.51 -7.76 -3.18
N GLU A 97 11.28 -8.19 -2.93
CA GLU A 97 10.33 -8.58 -3.97
C GLU A 97 9.32 -7.46 -4.21
N ALA A 98 8.95 -7.32 -5.48
CA ALA A 98 7.91 -6.40 -5.90
C ALA A 98 6.53 -6.99 -5.63
N PHE A 99 5.60 -6.17 -5.20
CA PHE A 99 4.21 -6.56 -5.01
C PHE A 99 3.37 -6.16 -6.22
N THR A 100 2.45 -7.03 -6.61
CA THR A 100 1.52 -6.83 -7.75
C THR A 100 0.06 -6.94 -7.34
N ASN A 101 -0.22 -6.90 -6.03
CA ASN A 101 -1.56 -7.01 -5.46
C ASN A 101 -1.58 -6.40 -4.04
N HIS A 102 -2.72 -6.44 -3.35
CA HIS A 102 -2.80 -6.12 -1.92
C HIS A 102 -1.78 -6.94 -1.12
N THR A 103 -1.15 -6.31 -0.14
CA THR A 103 -0.07 -6.96 0.62
C THR A 103 -0.21 -6.68 2.11
N CYS A 104 -0.03 -7.74 2.90
CA CYS A 104 0.09 -7.71 4.34
C CYS A 104 1.57 -7.68 4.70
N VAL A 105 2.05 -6.63 5.39
CA VAL A 105 3.47 -6.43 5.70
C VAL A 105 3.66 -6.33 7.20
N CYS A 106 4.68 -7.01 7.71
CA CYS A 106 5.14 -6.86 9.08
C CYS A 106 6.58 -6.38 9.14
N VAL A 107 6.79 -5.27 9.83
CA VAL A 107 8.09 -4.65 10.06
C VAL A 107 8.45 -4.86 11.52
N MET A 108 9.52 -5.61 11.78
CA MET A 108 9.96 -5.97 13.13
C MET A 108 11.42 -5.61 13.36
N GLY A 109 11.78 -5.29 14.60
CA GLY A 109 13.17 -5.17 15.02
C GLY A 109 13.51 -3.87 15.74
N ASN A 110 14.71 -3.35 15.48
CA ASN A 110 15.25 -2.16 16.16
C ASN A 110 16.14 -1.32 15.21
N PHE A 111 16.83 -0.30 15.74
CA PHE A 111 17.64 0.63 14.93
C PHE A 111 18.78 -0.02 14.15
N LYS A 112 19.20 -1.22 14.55
CA LYS A 112 20.34 -1.91 13.98
C LYS A 112 19.93 -3.09 13.08
N HIS A 113 18.82 -3.73 13.42
CA HIS A 113 18.35 -4.94 12.74
C HIS A 113 16.86 -4.80 12.47
N ILE A 114 16.52 -4.58 11.20
CA ILE A 114 15.15 -4.57 10.70
C ILE A 114 14.90 -5.93 10.05
N LYS A 115 13.69 -6.45 10.20
CA LYS A 115 13.21 -7.63 9.53
C LYS A 115 11.84 -7.32 8.96
N ILE A 116 11.71 -7.45 7.64
CA ILE A 116 10.45 -7.25 6.94
C ILE A 116 9.92 -8.61 6.49
N ARG A 117 8.65 -8.88 6.76
CA ARG A 117 7.87 -9.99 6.21
C ARG A 117 6.73 -9.43 5.40
N ALA A 118 6.36 -10.09 4.31
CA ALA A 118 5.26 -9.66 3.47
C ALA A 118 4.56 -10.86 2.83
N HIS A 119 3.24 -10.74 2.68
CA HIS A 119 2.38 -11.75 2.07
C HIS A 119 1.38 -11.06 1.15
N ILE A 120 1.23 -11.59 -0.07
CA ILE A 120 0.18 -11.16 -0.98
C ILE A 120 -1.15 -11.69 -0.48
N ILE A 121 -2.17 -10.84 -0.50
CA ILE A 121 -3.53 -11.14 -0.09
C ILE A 121 -4.50 -10.68 -1.18
N ASP A 122 -5.71 -11.25 -1.19
CA ASP A 122 -6.73 -10.88 -2.16
C ASP A 122 -7.52 -9.62 -1.75
N ASP A 123 -7.58 -9.32 -0.45
CA ASP A 123 -8.34 -8.19 0.12
C ASP A 123 -7.64 -7.71 1.39
N ILE A 124 -7.53 -6.39 1.56
CA ILE A 124 -6.86 -5.75 2.71
C ILE A 124 -7.50 -6.10 4.06
N SER A 125 -8.79 -6.40 4.10
CA SER A 125 -9.52 -6.76 5.30
C SER A 125 -9.10 -8.12 5.87
N ASN A 126 -8.47 -8.97 5.06
CA ASN A 126 -7.91 -10.26 5.49
C ASN A 126 -6.52 -10.13 6.14
N CYS A 127 -6.00 -8.92 6.26
CA CYS A 127 -4.70 -8.66 6.87
C CYS A 127 -4.84 -8.29 8.34
N ASP A 128 -4.42 -9.21 9.21
CA ASP A 128 -4.22 -9.00 10.63
C ASP A 128 -2.73 -9.18 11.01
N ASP A 129 -2.41 -8.79 12.24
CA ASP A 129 -1.05 -8.83 12.77
C ASP A 129 -0.51 -10.27 12.93
N ASP A 130 -1.40 -11.24 13.19
CA ASP A 130 -1.01 -12.65 13.29
C ASP A 130 -0.55 -13.20 11.93
N ILE A 131 -1.32 -12.92 10.89
CA ILE A 131 -1.02 -13.24 9.49
C ILE A 131 0.23 -12.50 9.03
N ALA A 132 0.35 -11.20 9.33
CA ALA A 132 1.49 -10.41 8.87
C ALA A 132 2.81 -10.85 9.51
N CYS A 133 2.79 -11.12 10.82
CA CYS A 133 4.02 -11.24 11.60
C CYS A 133 4.39 -12.68 11.96
N PHE A 134 3.44 -13.62 12.03
CA PHE A 134 3.66 -14.99 12.53
C PHE A 134 3.36 -16.11 11.55
N SER A 135 2.81 -15.79 10.37
CA SER A 135 2.68 -16.71 9.24
C SER A 135 4.02 -17.25 8.72
#